data_AF-A0A537J489-F1
#
_entry.id   AF-A0A537J489-F1
#
_cell.length_a   1.000
_cell.length_b   1.000
_cell.length_c   1.000
_cell.angle_alpha   90.00
_cell.angle_beta   90.00
_cell.angle_gamma   90.00
#
_symmetry.space_group_name_H-M   'P 1'
#
loop_
_entity.id
_entity.type
_entity.pdbx_description
1 polymer ?
#
loop_
_entity_poly.entity_id
_entity_poly.type
_entity_poly.pdbx_seq_one_letter_code
_entity_poly.pdbx_strand_id
1 'polypeptide(L)'
;MTESRRQGALGLALVLPPLLVLIFLIIVPAVSAVIDTLRPPEGAGWTLTNYAGILGNRVLRSDIRFSIAVTLVAVAVTFCLSYPLALYLRFTKGRLPSLLAVLFTIPLFVPVVIASFAMITFLVNHGMVSTVLYRMGIERFPPLVYNATGIVLTEVWTTIPFAVLILGAGLQAIDDSRSMPRRR
;
A
#
# COMPACT_ATOMS: atom_id res chain seq x y z
N MET A 1 -45.46 -17.00 6.83
CA MET A 1 -44.02 -16.66 6.97
C MET A 1 -43.94 -15.19 7.35
N THR A 2 -43.39 -14.89 8.53
CA THR A 2 -43.29 -13.54 9.10
C THR A 2 -42.56 -12.59 8.16
N GLU A 3 -43.06 -11.37 8.02
CA GLU A 3 -42.60 -10.33 7.07
C GLU A 3 -41.09 -10.06 7.11
N SER A 4 -40.48 -10.21 8.30
CA SER A 4 -39.03 -10.20 8.54
C SER A 4 -38.26 -11.27 7.73
N ARG A 5 -38.78 -12.49 7.58
CA ARG A 5 -38.14 -13.55 6.76
C ARG A 5 -38.20 -13.24 5.27
N ARG A 6 -39.27 -12.58 4.80
CA ARG A 6 -39.42 -12.18 3.40
C ARG A 6 -38.47 -11.04 3.05
N GLN A 7 -38.32 -10.06 3.95
CA GLN A 7 -37.35 -8.97 3.81
C GLN A 7 -35.90 -9.47 3.85
N GLY A 8 -35.58 -10.42 4.74
CA GLY A 8 -34.26 -11.07 4.77
C GLY A 8 -33.94 -11.86 3.50
N ALA A 9 -34.90 -12.62 2.97
CA ALA A 9 -34.74 -13.36 1.72
C ALA A 9 -34.58 -12.43 0.50
N LEU A 10 -35.31 -11.31 0.45
CA LEU A 10 -35.15 -10.28 -0.58
C LEU A 10 -33.79 -9.60 -0.48
N GLY A 11 -33.35 -9.22 0.73
CA GLY A 11 -32.02 -8.67 0.95
C GLY A 11 -30.90 -9.62 0.51
N LEU A 12 -31.03 -10.91 0.83
CA LEU A 12 -30.08 -11.93 0.37
C LEU A 12 -30.11 -12.09 -1.15
N ALA A 13 -31.30 -12.09 -1.77
CA ALA A 13 -31.45 -12.19 -3.22
C ALA A 13 -30.86 -10.98 -3.97
N LEU A 14 -30.84 -9.79 -3.37
CA LEU A 14 -30.19 -8.59 -3.93
C LEU A 14 -28.65 -8.66 -3.85
N VAL A 15 -28.11 -9.28 -2.81
CA VAL A 15 -26.65 -9.44 -2.63
C VAL A 15 -26.11 -10.65 -3.41
N LEU A 16 -26.95 -11.65 -3.69
CA LEU A 16 -26.53 -12.90 -4.33
C LEU A 16 -25.86 -12.67 -5.70
N PRO A 17 -26.41 -11.87 -6.64
CA PRO A 17 -25.79 -11.68 -7.96
C PRO A 17 -24.37 -11.09 -7.91
N PRO A 18 -24.09 -9.95 -7.24
CA PRO A 18 -22.73 -9.46 -7.14
C PRO A 18 -21.81 -10.41 -6.35
N LEU A 19 -22.33 -11.11 -5.34
CA LEU A 19 -21.56 -12.10 -4.60
C LEU A 19 -21.15 -13.30 -5.48
N LEU A 20 -22.05 -13.81 -6.32
CA LEU A 20 -21.77 -14.90 -7.25
C LEU A 20 -20.71 -14.49 -8.29
N VAL A 21 -20.79 -13.26 -8.79
CA VAL A 21 -19.77 -12.71 -9.70
C VAL A 21 -18.40 -12.66 -8.99
N LEU A 22 -18.36 -12.20 -7.75
CA LEU A 22 -17.12 -12.17 -6.95
C LEU A 22 -16.57 -13.59 -6.73
N ILE A 23 -17.42 -14.53 -6.34
CA ILE A 23 -17.03 -15.93 -6.14
C ILE A 23 -16.44 -16.51 -7.44
N PHE A 24 -17.15 -16.33 -8.56
CA PHE A 24 -16.74 -16.89 -9.84
C PHE A 24 -15.45 -16.26 -10.39
N LEU A 25 -15.31 -14.94 -10.32
CA LEU A 25 -14.17 -14.24 -10.93
C LEU A 25 -12.94 -14.15 -10.04
N ILE A 26 -13.09 -14.24 -8.71
CA ILE A 26 -11.99 -14.09 -7.76
C ILE A 26 -11.71 -15.40 -7.03
N ILE A 27 -12.73 -15.98 -6.40
CA ILE A 27 -12.53 -17.12 -5.50
C ILE A 27 -12.20 -18.39 -6.28
N VAL A 28 -12.91 -18.67 -7.38
CA VAL A 28 -12.63 -19.85 -8.21
C VAL A 28 -11.20 -19.87 -8.75
N PRO A 29 -10.67 -18.82 -9.42
CA PRO A 29 -9.29 -18.84 -9.89
C PRO A 29 -8.28 -18.84 -8.73
N ALA A 30 -8.57 -18.17 -7.60
CA ALA A 30 -7.69 -18.22 -6.43
C ALA A 30 -7.58 -19.64 -5.86
N VAL A 31 -8.71 -20.33 -5.68
CA VAL A 31 -8.72 -21.74 -5.23
C VAL A 31 -8.06 -22.64 -6.25
N SER A 32 -8.29 -22.41 -7.55
CA SER A 32 -7.65 -23.17 -8.63
C SER A 32 -6.13 -23.02 -8.59
N ALA A 33 -5.62 -21.81 -8.41
CA ALA A 33 -4.20 -21.55 -8.27
C ALA A 33 -3.59 -22.28 -7.05
N VAL A 34 -4.29 -22.32 -5.91
CA VAL A 34 -3.86 -23.08 -4.72
C VAL A 34 -3.90 -24.58 -4.96
N ILE A 35 -4.89 -25.09 -5.68
CA ILE A 35 -4.94 -26.51 -6.07
C ILE A 35 -3.75 -26.83 -6.98
N ASP A 36 -3.43 -25.94 -7.93
CA ASP A 36 -2.32 -26.13 -8.86
C ASP A 36 -0.95 -26.10 -8.17
N THR A 37 -0.78 -25.34 -7.07
CA THR A 37 0.48 -25.41 -6.29
C THR A 37 0.70 -26.77 -5.64
N LEU A 38 -0.36 -27.54 -5.39
CA LEU A 38 -0.32 -28.87 -4.79
C LEU A 38 -0.18 -29.99 -5.83
N ARG A 39 -0.24 -29.69 -7.12
CA ARG A 39 -0.07 -30.68 -8.19
C ARG A 39 1.41 -30.77 -8.59
N PRO A 40 1.97 -31.99 -8.76
CA PRO A 40 3.34 -32.13 -9.24
C PRO A 40 3.48 -31.57 -10.67
N PRO A 41 4.65 -31.01 -11.05
CA PRO A 41 4.89 -30.53 -12.41
C PRO A 41 4.73 -31.63 -13.47
N GLU A 42 5.07 -32.87 -13.10
CA GLU A 42 4.93 -34.07 -13.92
C GLU A 42 4.28 -35.16 -13.06
N GLY A 43 3.16 -35.73 -13.53
CA GLY A 43 2.47 -36.85 -12.89
C GLY A 43 1.09 -36.52 -12.31
N ALA A 44 0.50 -37.52 -11.64
CA ALA A 44 -0.82 -37.42 -11.02
C ALA A 44 -0.71 -37.52 -9.49
N GLY A 45 -1.58 -36.80 -8.78
CA GLY A 45 -1.65 -36.83 -7.31
C GLY A 45 -1.45 -35.47 -6.66
N TRP A 46 -1.43 -35.46 -5.33
CA TRP A 46 -1.20 -34.28 -4.51
C TRP A 46 0.20 -34.35 -3.89
N THR A 47 0.96 -33.27 -3.95
CA THR A 47 2.32 -33.19 -3.41
C THR A 47 2.64 -31.82 -2.82
N LEU A 48 3.61 -31.80 -1.92
CA LEU A 48 4.23 -30.58 -1.38
C LEU A 48 5.61 -30.32 -2.01
N THR A 49 6.00 -31.05 -3.06
CA THR A 49 7.31 -30.90 -3.72
C THR A 49 7.55 -29.48 -4.23
N ASN A 50 6.52 -28.79 -4.72
CA ASN A 50 6.64 -27.40 -5.18
C ASN A 50 7.03 -26.45 -4.03
N TYR A 51 6.45 -26.64 -2.84
CA TYR A 51 6.81 -25.88 -1.64
C TYR A 51 8.23 -26.21 -1.17
N ALA A 52 8.63 -27.48 -1.22
CA ALA A 52 10.01 -27.88 -0.92
C ALA A 52 11.02 -27.24 -1.90
N GLY A 53 10.67 -27.16 -3.19
CA GLY A 53 11.45 -26.46 -4.21
C GLY A 53 11.60 -24.96 -3.93
N ILE A 54 10.52 -24.31 -3.50
CA ILE A 54 10.52 -22.89 -3.09
C ILE A 54 11.46 -22.66 -1.91
N LEU A 55 11.35 -23.49 -0.87
CA LEU A 55 12.18 -23.37 0.34
C LEU A 55 13.64 -23.79 0.10
N GLY A 56 13.90 -24.67 -0.88
CA GLY A 56 15.25 -25.04 -1.31
C GLY A 56 15.93 -23.94 -2.12
N ASN A 57 15.19 -23.17 -2.91
CA ASN A 57 15.74 -22.18 -3.81
C ASN A 57 16.34 -20.96 -3.05
N ARG A 58 17.64 -20.71 -3.25
CA ARG A 58 18.36 -19.61 -2.59
C ARG A 58 17.93 -18.24 -3.11
N VAL A 59 17.64 -18.13 -4.40
CA VAL A 59 17.21 -16.87 -5.05
C VAL A 59 15.86 -16.46 -4.50
N LEU A 60 14.88 -17.36 -4.54
CA LEU A 60 13.52 -17.07 -4.06
C LEU A 60 13.48 -16.70 -2.56
N ARG A 61 14.28 -17.38 -1.73
CA ARG A 61 14.43 -16.99 -0.31
C ARG A 61 15.09 -15.62 -0.14
N SER A 62 15.99 -15.24 -1.04
CA SER A 62 16.58 -13.89 -1.05
C SER A 62 15.53 -12.85 -1.42
N ASP A 63 14.74 -13.11 -2.45
CA ASP A 63 13.71 -12.20 -2.97
C ASP A 63 12.58 -11.96 -1.97
N ILE A 64 12.14 -13.02 -1.27
CA ILE A 64 11.16 -12.92 -0.18
C ILE A 64 11.70 -12.05 0.96
N ARG A 65 12.94 -12.29 1.41
CA ARG A 65 13.56 -11.50 2.48
C ARG A 65 13.74 -10.04 2.08
N PHE A 66 14.16 -9.80 0.83
CA PHE A 66 14.28 -8.46 0.27
C PHE A 66 12.93 -7.74 0.25
N SER A 67 11.89 -8.39 -0.25
CA SER A 67 10.53 -7.81 -0.32
C SER A 67 10.01 -7.47 1.07
N ILE A 68 10.11 -8.41 2.03
CA ILE A 68 9.71 -8.16 3.42
C ILE A 68 10.48 -6.99 4.02
N ALA A 69 11.81 -6.96 3.85
CA ALA A 69 12.64 -5.88 4.39
C ALA A 69 12.26 -4.51 3.80
N VAL A 70 12.12 -4.43 2.48
CA VAL A 70 11.72 -3.20 1.77
C VAL A 70 10.34 -2.75 2.22
N THR A 71 9.35 -3.66 2.30
CA THR A 71 8.00 -3.33 2.76
C THR A 71 8.00 -2.83 4.20
N LEU A 72 8.71 -3.50 5.12
CA LEU A 72 8.77 -3.07 6.53
C LEU A 72 9.39 -1.68 6.66
N VAL A 73 10.47 -1.41 5.93
CA VAL A 73 11.11 -0.08 5.92
C VAL A 73 10.17 0.96 5.32
N ALA A 74 9.53 0.67 4.19
CA ALA A 74 8.59 1.60 3.55
C ALA A 74 7.39 1.91 4.43
N VAL A 75 6.80 0.90 5.10
CA VAL A 75 5.70 1.08 6.05
C VAL A 75 6.15 1.93 7.25
N ALA A 76 7.30 1.62 7.84
CA ALA A 76 7.82 2.37 8.98
C ALA A 76 8.06 3.85 8.62
N VAL A 77 8.74 4.12 7.49
CA VAL A 77 8.99 5.48 7.01
C VAL A 77 7.68 6.20 6.67
N THR A 78 6.76 5.54 5.97
CA THR A 78 5.45 6.10 5.62
C THR A 78 4.67 6.47 6.88
N PHE A 79 4.62 5.60 7.88
CA PHE A 79 3.95 5.87 9.14
C PHE A 79 4.59 7.04 9.88
N CYS A 80 5.92 7.05 10.00
CA CYS A 80 6.67 8.12 10.67
C CYS A 80 6.47 9.50 10.02
N LEU A 81 6.24 9.57 8.71
CA LEU A 81 5.97 10.82 7.99
C LEU A 81 4.49 11.19 7.99
N SER A 82 3.61 10.21 7.77
CA SER A 82 2.17 10.44 7.59
C SER A 82 1.47 10.74 8.90
N TYR A 83 1.91 10.14 10.01
CA TYR A 83 1.32 10.37 11.33
C TYR A 83 1.45 11.82 11.82
N PRO A 84 2.65 12.42 11.90
CA PRO A 84 2.77 13.82 12.30
C PRO A 84 2.08 14.76 11.31
N LEU A 85 2.09 14.44 10.01
CA LEU A 85 1.37 15.21 9.01
C LEU A 85 -0.15 15.16 9.25
N ALA A 86 -0.71 13.98 9.51
CA ALA A 86 -2.13 13.82 9.82
C ALA A 86 -2.53 14.58 11.10
N LEU A 87 -1.70 14.53 12.15
CA LEU A 87 -1.90 15.34 13.36
C LEU A 87 -1.85 16.83 13.05
N TYR A 88 -0.88 17.28 12.27
CA TYR A 88 -0.74 18.69 11.88
C TYR A 88 -1.97 19.19 11.11
N LEU A 89 -2.46 18.41 10.15
CA LEU A 89 -3.65 18.72 9.36
C LEU A 89 -4.93 18.69 10.20
N ARG A 90 -5.02 17.84 11.23
CA ARG A 90 -6.17 17.81 12.16
C ARG A 90 -6.20 19.04 13.07
N PHE A 91 -5.08 19.37 13.71
CA PHE A 91 -5.07 20.35 14.79
C PHE A 91 -4.75 21.78 14.35
N THR A 92 -4.29 21.98 13.11
CA THR A 92 -3.93 23.31 12.60
C THR A 92 -4.94 23.78 11.56
N LYS A 93 -5.50 24.98 11.78
CA LYS A 93 -6.38 25.65 10.81
C LYS A 93 -5.60 26.76 10.09
N GLY A 94 -5.75 26.86 8.78
CA GLY A 94 -5.12 27.91 7.98
C GLY A 94 -4.92 27.53 6.51
N ARG A 95 -4.37 28.47 5.73
CA ARG A 95 -4.08 28.26 4.30
C ARG A 95 -3.02 27.19 4.05
N LEU A 96 -2.00 27.11 4.92
CA LEU A 96 -0.89 26.18 4.75
C LEU A 96 -1.31 24.70 4.95
N PRO A 97 -2.01 24.30 6.04
CA PRO A 97 -2.57 22.95 6.15
C PRO A 97 -3.50 22.57 4.97
N SER A 98 -4.33 23.50 4.52
CA SER A 98 -5.21 23.28 3.36
C SER A 98 -4.41 23.03 2.07
N LEU A 99 -3.34 23.80 1.83
CA LEU A 99 -2.47 23.62 0.67
C LEU A 99 -1.73 22.29 0.73
N LEU A 100 -1.21 21.91 1.91
CA LEU A 100 -0.54 20.63 2.11
C LEU A 100 -1.50 19.47 1.88
N ALA A 101 -2.73 19.52 2.40
CA ALA A 101 -3.75 18.49 2.15
C ALA A 101 -4.00 18.29 0.65
N VAL A 102 -4.11 19.38 -0.13
CA VAL A 102 -4.26 19.31 -1.58
C VAL A 102 -3.01 18.72 -2.24
N LEU A 103 -1.82 19.23 -1.92
CA LEU A 103 -0.55 18.80 -2.49
C LEU A 103 -0.32 17.29 -2.29
N PHE A 104 -0.58 16.80 -1.07
CA PHE A 104 -0.46 15.39 -0.74
C PHE A 104 -1.58 14.53 -1.30
N THR A 105 -2.70 15.08 -1.78
CA THR A 105 -3.75 14.27 -2.43
C THR A 105 -3.44 14.01 -3.90
N ILE A 106 -2.65 14.87 -4.56
CA ILE A 106 -2.31 14.75 -6.00
C ILE A 106 -1.78 13.36 -6.38
N PRO A 107 -0.83 12.73 -5.64
CA PRO A 107 -0.29 11.43 -6.05
C PRO A 107 -1.32 10.30 -6.04
N LEU A 108 -2.45 10.44 -5.32
CA LEU A 108 -3.52 9.44 -5.31
C LEU A 108 -4.18 9.23 -6.69
N PHE A 109 -4.15 10.26 -7.53
CA PHE A 109 -4.71 10.22 -8.88
C PHE A 109 -3.69 9.78 -9.93
N VAL A 110 -2.41 9.64 -9.56
CA VAL A 110 -1.35 9.21 -10.48
C VAL A 110 -1.34 7.68 -10.51
N PRO A 111 -1.57 7.03 -11.67
CA PRO A 111 -1.43 5.58 -11.76
C PRO A 111 -0.02 5.15 -11.37
N VAL A 112 0.09 4.07 -10.57
CA VAL A 112 1.38 3.61 -10.02
C VAL A 112 2.43 3.40 -11.10
N VAL A 113 2.05 2.89 -12.27
CA VAL A 113 2.98 2.70 -13.41
C VAL A 113 3.60 4.03 -13.86
N ILE A 114 2.81 5.09 -13.97
CA ILE A 114 3.30 6.43 -14.35
C ILE A 114 4.18 7.00 -13.24
N ALA A 115 3.78 6.84 -11.98
CA ALA A 115 4.59 7.22 -10.83
C ALA A 115 5.96 6.52 -10.82
N SER A 116 6.00 5.21 -11.12
CA SER A 116 7.25 4.45 -11.21
C SER A 116 8.16 4.98 -12.31
N PHE A 117 7.63 5.23 -13.52
CA PHE A 117 8.43 5.80 -14.60
C PHE A 117 8.94 7.21 -14.27
N ALA A 118 8.09 8.06 -13.70
CA ALA A 118 8.47 9.40 -13.26
C ALA A 118 9.60 9.33 -12.22
N MET A 119 9.50 8.43 -11.23
CA MET A 119 10.55 8.23 -10.23
C MET A 119 11.84 7.67 -10.82
N ILE A 120 11.77 6.76 -11.79
CA ILE A 120 12.96 6.28 -12.51
C ILE A 120 13.68 7.46 -13.16
N THR A 121 12.98 8.30 -13.92
CA THR A 121 13.55 9.49 -14.57
C THR A 121 14.07 10.51 -13.54
N PHE A 122 13.41 10.63 -12.39
CA PHE A 122 13.80 11.56 -11.33
C PHE A 122 15.05 11.12 -10.56
N LEU A 123 15.18 9.81 -10.30
CA LEU A 123 16.20 9.19 -9.43
C LEU A 123 17.39 8.60 -10.20
N VAL A 124 17.33 8.52 -11.53
CA VAL A 124 18.47 8.06 -12.35
C VAL A 124 19.68 8.97 -12.16
N ASN A 125 20.89 8.45 -12.38
CA ASN A 125 22.13 9.14 -12.04
C ASN A 125 22.39 10.47 -12.78
N HIS A 126 21.65 10.76 -13.85
CA HIS A 126 21.67 12.03 -14.59
C HIS A 126 20.33 12.77 -14.47
N GLY A 127 19.49 12.37 -13.52
CA GLY A 127 18.18 12.95 -13.24
C GLY A 127 18.27 14.20 -12.38
N MET A 128 17.09 14.69 -11.99
CA MET A 128 16.97 15.94 -11.22
C MET A 128 17.64 15.83 -9.85
N VAL A 129 17.47 14.72 -9.13
CA VAL A 129 18.09 14.53 -7.80
C VAL A 129 19.61 14.61 -7.89
N SER A 130 20.19 13.88 -8.82
CA SER A 130 21.63 13.86 -9.07
C SER A 130 22.19 15.25 -9.42
N THR A 131 21.47 15.99 -10.26
CA THR A 131 21.84 17.35 -10.65
C THR A 131 21.83 18.31 -9.46
N VAL A 132 20.81 18.20 -8.59
CA VAL A 132 20.71 19.02 -7.38
C VAL A 132 21.84 18.68 -6.39
N LEU A 133 22.10 17.39 -6.16
CA LEU A 133 23.17 16.93 -5.28
C LEU A 133 24.55 17.40 -5.76
N TYR A 134 24.81 17.32 -7.07
CA TYR A 134 26.05 17.82 -7.66
C TYR A 134 26.24 19.33 -7.40
N ARG A 135 25.18 20.13 -7.56
CA ARG A 135 25.23 21.58 -7.25
C ARG A 135 25.46 21.88 -5.77
N MET A 136 25.13 20.94 -4.88
CA MET A 136 25.40 21.04 -3.44
C MET A 136 26.81 20.53 -3.05
N GLY A 137 27.65 20.16 -4.04
CA GLY A 137 29.00 19.65 -3.80
C GLY A 137 29.07 18.14 -3.53
N ILE A 138 27.96 17.40 -3.70
CA ILE A 138 27.93 15.95 -3.55
C ILE A 138 28.16 15.32 -4.93
N GLU A 139 29.40 14.95 -5.21
CA GLU A 139 29.80 14.42 -6.53
C GLU A 139 29.56 12.91 -6.68
N ARG A 140 29.48 12.17 -5.57
CA ARG A 140 29.26 10.73 -5.57
C ARG A 140 28.04 10.39 -4.72
N PHE A 141 26.99 9.89 -5.35
CA PHE A 141 25.84 9.27 -4.68
C PHE A 141 25.58 7.90 -5.32
N PRO A 142 25.11 6.91 -4.55
CA PRO A 142 24.84 5.57 -5.06
C PRO A 142 23.65 5.58 -6.04
N PRO A 143 23.60 4.64 -7.01
CA PRO A 143 22.44 4.51 -7.87
C PRO A 143 21.19 4.18 -7.05
N LEU A 144 20.17 5.01 -7.20
CA LEU A 144 18.89 4.87 -6.49
C LEU A 144 17.89 4.02 -7.28
N VAL A 145 17.97 4.05 -8.62
CA VAL A 145 17.08 3.28 -9.49
C VAL A 145 17.39 1.79 -9.36
N TYR A 146 16.34 0.96 -9.29
CA TYR A 146 16.41 -0.50 -9.12
C TYR A 146 17.14 -0.97 -7.85
N ASN A 147 17.28 -0.08 -6.86
CA ASN A 147 17.86 -0.38 -5.55
C ASN A 147 16.80 -0.22 -4.46
N ALA A 148 17.01 -0.86 -3.31
CA ALA A 148 16.10 -0.83 -2.17
C ALA A 148 15.70 0.61 -1.79
N THR A 149 16.67 1.53 -1.75
CA THR A 149 16.44 2.93 -1.38
C THR A 149 15.48 3.64 -2.33
N GLY A 150 15.64 3.48 -3.64
CA GLY A 150 14.74 4.12 -4.61
C GLY A 150 13.35 3.48 -4.62
N ILE A 151 13.27 2.16 -4.40
CA ILE A 151 11.99 1.46 -4.25
C ILE A 151 11.25 1.99 -3.02
N VAL A 152 11.91 2.04 -1.85
CA VAL A 152 11.33 2.59 -0.61
C VAL A 152 10.89 4.03 -0.82
N LEU A 153 11.72 4.88 -1.44
CA LEU A 153 11.37 6.29 -1.67
C LEU A 153 10.13 6.44 -2.56
N THR A 154 10.03 5.64 -3.61
CA THR A 154 8.89 5.60 -4.52
C THR A 154 7.62 5.12 -3.81
N GLU A 155 7.74 4.05 -3.03
CA GLU A 155 6.63 3.49 -2.25
C GLU A 155 6.10 4.48 -1.21
N VAL A 156 7.01 5.12 -0.46
CA VAL A 156 6.67 6.13 0.53
C VAL A 156 5.95 7.31 -0.11
N TRP A 157 6.48 7.85 -1.22
CA TRP A 157 5.86 8.99 -1.90
C TRP A 157 4.46 8.68 -2.44
N THR A 158 4.25 7.48 -3.00
CA THR A 158 2.95 7.05 -3.51
C THR A 158 1.95 6.71 -2.41
N THR A 159 2.41 6.28 -1.23
CA THR A 159 1.54 5.76 -0.16
C THR A 159 1.21 6.78 0.93
N ILE A 160 2.05 7.80 1.17
CA ILE A 160 1.78 8.89 2.13
C ILE A 160 0.36 9.48 1.98
N PRO A 161 -0.14 9.83 0.78
CA PRO A 161 -1.49 10.38 0.59
C PRO A 161 -2.57 9.54 1.27
N PHE A 162 -2.54 8.24 1.00
CA PHE A 162 -3.53 7.29 1.48
C PHE A 162 -3.37 7.05 2.99
N ALA A 163 -2.14 6.94 3.48
CA ALA A 163 -1.85 6.80 4.90
C ALA A 163 -2.36 7.99 5.72
N VAL A 164 -2.15 9.22 5.22
CA VAL A 164 -2.68 10.44 5.86
C VAL A 164 -4.20 10.43 5.92
N LEU A 165 -4.88 9.99 4.85
CA LEU A 165 -6.36 9.90 4.84
C LEU A 165 -6.89 8.90 5.87
N ILE A 166 -6.30 7.69 5.95
CA ILE A 166 -6.69 6.68 6.94
C ILE A 166 -6.44 7.19 8.35
N LEU A 167 -5.24 7.71 8.62
CA LEU A 167 -4.88 8.23 9.94
C LEU A 167 -5.79 9.40 10.33
N GLY A 168 -6.08 10.30 9.40
CA GLY A 168 -7.03 11.40 9.60
C GLY A 168 -8.45 10.92 9.92
N ALA A 169 -8.95 9.89 9.23
CA ALA A 169 -10.26 9.29 9.52
C ALA A 169 -10.29 8.62 10.90
N GLY A 170 -9.24 7.87 11.26
CA GLY A 170 -9.12 7.25 12.59
C GLY A 170 -8.99 8.28 13.71
N LEU A 171 -8.25 9.37 13.48
CA LEU A 171 -8.14 10.47 14.42
C LEU A 171 -9.49 11.17 14.62
N GLN A 172 -10.26 11.41 13.56
CA GLN A 172 -11.60 12.01 13.65
C GLN A 172 -12.60 11.17 14.45
N ALA A 173 -12.46 9.84 14.46
CA ALA A 173 -13.31 8.96 15.28
C ALA A 173 -13.07 9.12 16.79
N ILE A 174 -11.96 9.75 17.19
CA ILE A 174 -11.67 10.07 18.60
C ILE A 174 -12.29 11.43 18.89
N ASP A 175 -13.48 11.42 19.52
CA ASP A 175 -14.23 12.62 19.94
C ASP A 175 -13.34 13.65 20.66
N ASP A 176 -13.48 14.92 20.27
CA ASP A 176 -12.84 16.08 20.93
C ASP A 176 -13.40 16.33 22.35
N SER A 177 -14.40 15.54 22.80
CA SER A 177 -15.14 15.69 24.06
C SER A 177 -14.30 15.53 25.33
N ARG A 178 -13.09 14.96 25.24
CA ARG A 178 -12.15 14.86 26.38
C ARG A 178 -11.25 16.09 26.58
N SER A 179 -11.33 17.11 25.72
CA SER A 179 -10.50 18.32 25.81
C SER A 179 -11.21 19.55 26.37
N MET A 180 -12.51 19.48 26.68
CA MET A 180 -13.18 20.58 27.40
C MET A 180 -12.66 20.65 28.85
N PRO A 181 -12.12 21.80 29.31
CA PRO A 181 -11.86 22.00 30.72
C PRO A 181 -13.19 21.87 31.45
N ARG A 182 -13.26 20.97 32.44
CA ARG A 182 -14.32 20.98 33.45
C ARG A 182 -14.28 22.33 34.15
N ARG A 183 -15.03 23.31 33.63
CA ARG A 183 -15.35 24.52 34.38
C ARG A 183 -16.24 24.08 35.54
N ARG A 184 -15.64 24.06 36.73
CA ARG A 184 -16.38 24.14 37.99
C ARG A 184 -16.91 25.56 38.16
#